data_AF-A0A1J5KPQ0-F1
#
_entry.id   AF-A0A1J5KPQ0-F1
#
_cell.length_a   1.000
_cell.length_b   1.000
_cell.length_c   1.000
_cell.angle_alpha   90.00
_cell.angle_beta   90.00
_cell.angle_gamma   90.00
#
_symmetry.space_group_name_H-M   'P 1'
#
loop_
_entity.id
_entity.type
_entity.pdbx_description
1 polymer ?
#
loop_
_entity_poly.entity_id
_entity_poly.type
_entity_poly.pdbx_seq_one_letter_code
_entity_poly.pdbx_strand_id
1 'polypeptide(L)'
;MTTEKKAREAELSHSMVHYLLTIHKLKEDRGYARVTDIARDLGLTKGSVSTALNNLKKKGLVKEEEDTKFLLLTDLGHDEVHRILSSRTLLFYFLKDFVGVDEEIAAHDSCMMEHLMSAQTGKKFFDFMKNLACSCEDLSKQGKLPEGFNFKTTLDLCEFKNAEDFMEGQKGDKYLDEDHH
;
A
#
# COMPACT_ATOMS: atom_id res chain seq x y z
N MET A 1 -7.29 26.12 -18.14
CA MET A 1 -6.84 25.50 -16.88
C MET A 1 -6.35 24.11 -17.23
N THR A 2 -5.09 23.80 -16.97
CA THR A 2 -4.45 22.54 -17.39
C THR A 2 -5.02 21.34 -16.63
N THR A 3 -5.09 20.20 -17.32
CA THR A 3 -5.54 18.88 -16.86
C THR A 3 -4.87 18.44 -15.55
N GLU A 4 -3.66 18.94 -15.29
CA GLU A 4 -2.87 18.70 -14.07
C GLU A 4 -3.47 19.31 -12.80
N LYS A 5 -4.17 20.45 -12.90
CA LYS A 5 -4.76 21.11 -11.72
C LYS A 5 -5.95 20.34 -11.15
N LYS A 6 -6.63 19.55 -12.00
CA LYS A 6 -7.75 18.68 -11.61
C LYS A 6 -7.28 17.38 -10.92
N ALA A 7 -6.03 16.97 -11.14
CA ALA A 7 -5.46 15.76 -10.56
C ALA A 7 -5.04 15.93 -9.08
N ARG A 8 -4.65 17.14 -8.66
CA ARG A 8 -4.23 17.40 -7.27
C ARG A 8 -5.37 17.48 -6.25
N GLU A 9 -6.64 17.55 -6.68
CA GLU A 9 -7.80 17.62 -5.77
C GLU A 9 -8.27 16.25 -5.26
N ALA A 10 -7.66 15.15 -5.72
CA ALA A 10 -8.01 13.78 -5.33
C ALA A 10 -6.96 13.10 -4.42
N GLU A 11 -5.96 13.83 -3.90
CA GLU A 11 -4.93 13.24 -3.05
C GLU A 11 -5.53 12.80 -1.70
N LEU A 12 -5.30 11.54 -1.32
CA LEU A 12 -5.73 11.03 -0.01
C LEU A 12 -4.86 11.63 1.07
N SER A 13 -5.47 12.13 2.14
CA SER A 13 -4.71 12.51 3.32
C SER A 13 -4.11 11.27 3.97
N HIS A 14 -2.99 11.44 4.66
CA HIS A 14 -2.38 10.38 5.47
C HIS A 14 -3.40 9.70 6.40
N SER A 15 -4.29 10.47 7.04
CA SER A 15 -5.37 9.91 7.87
C SER A 15 -6.35 9.04 7.07
N MET A 16 -6.78 9.47 5.88
CA MET A 16 -7.67 8.69 5.00
C MET A 16 -7.04 7.35 4.62
N VAL A 17 -5.75 7.36 4.33
CA VAL A 17 -4.97 6.16 4.04
C VAL A 17 -5.02 5.17 5.20
N HIS A 18 -4.76 5.62 6.44
CA HIS A 18 -4.84 4.74 7.61
C HIS A 18 -6.23 4.13 7.82
N TYR A 19 -7.31 4.85 7.53
CA TYR A 19 -8.66 4.26 7.56
C TYR A 19 -8.83 3.16 6.52
N LEU A 20 -8.40 3.37 5.28
CA LEU A 20 -8.49 2.36 4.21
C LEU A 20 -7.67 1.12 4.55
N LEU A 21 -6.43 1.30 4.99
CA LEU A 21 -5.56 0.20 5.40
C LEU A 21 -6.11 -0.56 6.62
N THR A 22 -6.78 0.13 7.54
CA THR A 22 -7.43 -0.52 8.69
C THR A 22 -8.65 -1.33 8.26
N ILE A 23 -9.47 -0.82 7.34
CA ILE A 23 -10.61 -1.57 6.77
C ILE A 23 -10.10 -2.84 6.09
N HIS A 24 -9.08 -2.69 5.25
CA HIS A 24 -8.40 -3.78 4.56
C HIS A 24 -7.90 -4.86 5.52
N LYS A 25 -7.08 -4.47 6.51
CA LYS A 25 -6.54 -5.36 7.54
C LYS A 25 -7.66 -6.11 8.28
N LEU A 26 -8.70 -5.41 8.74
CA LEU A 26 -9.80 -6.04 9.47
C LEU A 26 -10.61 -7.00 8.58
N LYS A 27 -10.76 -6.68 7.29
CA LYS A 27 -11.39 -7.56 6.30
C LYS A 27 -10.57 -8.83 6.08
N GLU A 28 -9.24 -8.74 5.96
CA GLU A 28 -8.36 -9.91 5.85
C GLU A 28 -8.39 -10.76 7.12
N ASP A 29 -8.32 -10.13 8.29
CA ASP A 29 -8.24 -10.83 9.58
C ASP A 29 -9.55 -11.52 9.98
N ARG A 30 -10.71 -10.93 9.63
CA ARG A 30 -12.01 -11.30 10.22
C ARG A 30 -13.16 -11.41 9.23
N GLY A 31 -12.92 -11.11 7.96
CA GLY A 31 -13.94 -11.11 6.91
C GLY A 31 -14.82 -9.85 6.86
N TYR A 32 -14.67 -8.90 7.79
CA TYR A 32 -15.42 -7.63 7.78
C TYR A 32 -14.76 -6.55 8.65
N ALA A 33 -15.12 -5.28 8.41
CA ALA A 33 -14.80 -4.16 9.29
C ALA A 33 -16.07 -3.48 9.82
N ARG A 34 -16.03 -2.99 11.07
CA ARG A 34 -17.08 -2.10 11.63
C ARG A 34 -16.43 -0.83 12.16
N VAL A 35 -17.22 0.24 12.25
CA VAL A 35 -16.78 1.54 12.83
C VAL A 35 -16.13 1.34 14.21
N THR A 36 -16.67 0.45 15.03
CA THR A 36 -16.15 0.15 16.38
C THR A 36 -14.79 -0.53 16.36
N ASP A 37 -14.53 -1.37 15.37
CA ASP A 37 -13.27 -2.08 15.23
C ASP A 37 -12.19 -1.14 14.72
N ILE A 38 -12.51 -0.31 13.72
CA ILE A 38 -11.62 0.72 13.18
C ILE A 38 -11.25 1.74 14.27
N ALA A 39 -12.24 2.22 15.04
CA ALA A 39 -12.01 3.14 16.13
C ALA A 39 -11.05 2.57 17.19
N ARG A 40 -11.19 1.28 17.50
CA ARG A 40 -10.31 0.58 18.45
C ARG A 40 -8.89 0.41 17.88
N ASP A 41 -8.76 -0.01 16.62
CA ASP A 41 -7.44 -0.26 15.99
C ASP A 41 -6.63 1.03 15.84
N LEU A 42 -7.30 2.15 15.54
CA LEU A 42 -6.66 3.46 15.36
C LEU A 42 -6.59 4.31 16.64
N GLY A 43 -7.17 3.86 17.75
CA GLY A 43 -7.22 4.64 18.99
C GLY A 43 -8.05 5.93 18.89
N LEU A 44 -9.11 5.93 18.09
CA LEU A 44 -9.96 7.09 17.78
C LEU A 44 -11.38 6.94 18.35
N THR A 45 -12.11 8.05 18.42
CA THR A 45 -13.53 8.01 18.80
C THR A 45 -14.40 7.54 17.63
N LYS A 46 -15.52 6.86 17.92
CA LYS A 46 -16.49 6.43 16.89
C LYS A 46 -16.99 7.61 16.04
N GLY A 47 -17.21 8.78 16.65
CA GLY A 47 -17.65 9.98 15.93
C GLY A 47 -16.63 10.49 14.91
N SER A 48 -15.34 10.48 15.27
CA SER A 48 -14.24 10.82 14.37
C SER A 48 -14.17 9.84 13.19
N VAL A 49 -14.26 8.54 13.47
CA VAL A 49 -14.26 7.50 12.44
C VAL A 49 -15.46 7.64 11.49
N SER A 50 -16.68 7.80 12.01
CA SER A 50 -17.87 7.98 11.17
C SER A 50 -17.76 9.19 10.25
N THR A 51 -17.15 10.28 10.71
CA THR A 51 -16.93 11.48 9.90
C THR A 51 -15.95 11.20 8.76
N ALA A 52 -14.84 10.52 9.05
CA ALA A 52 -13.85 10.15 8.05
C ALA A 52 -14.41 9.16 7.02
N LEU A 53 -15.14 8.14 7.47
CA LEU A 53 -15.78 7.15 6.60
C LEU A 53 -16.80 7.78 5.65
N ASN A 54 -17.56 8.79 6.09
CA ASN A 54 -18.46 9.51 5.20
C ASN A 54 -17.72 10.23 4.07
N ASN A 55 -16.49 10.72 4.31
CA ASN A 55 -15.68 11.31 3.25
C ASN A 55 -15.12 10.24 2.29
N LEU A 56 -14.72 9.08 2.80
CA LEU A 56 -14.29 7.95 1.97
C LEU A 56 -15.43 7.38 1.12
N LYS A 57 -16.65 7.28 1.69
CA LYS A 57 -17.88 6.93 0.98
C LYS A 57 -18.19 7.92 -0.14
N LYS A 58 -18.10 9.22 0.12
CA LYS A 58 -18.28 10.28 -0.92
C LYS A 58 -17.24 10.21 -2.04
N LYS A 59 -16.02 9.76 -1.72
CA LYS A 59 -14.95 9.51 -2.70
C LYS A 59 -15.12 8.17 -3.44
N GLY A 60 -16.11 7.35 -3.08
CA GLY A 60 -16.37 6.06 -3.71
C GLY A 60 -15.35 4.98 -3.38
N LEU A 61 -14.59 5.12 -2.28
CA LEU A 61 -13.52 4.19 -1.87
C LEU A 61 -14.00 3.14 -0.86
N VAL A 62 -15.09 3.44 -0.16
CA VAL A 62 -15.67 2.58 0.88
C VAL A 62 -17.16 2.52 0.65
N LYS A 63 -17.75 1.35 0.90
CA LYS A 63 -19.20 1.14 0.98
C LYS A 63 -19.56 0.55 2.35
N GLU A 64 -20.81 0.77 2.77
CA GLU A 64 -21.36 0.22 4.00
C GLU A 64 -22.59 -0.60 3.64
N GLU A 65 -22.62 -1.87 4.04
CA GLU A 65 -23.76 -2.75 3.81
C GLU A 65 -24.96 -2.33 4.69
N GLU A 66 -26.16 -2.28 4.10
CA GLU A 66 -27.34 -1.75 4.78
C GLU A 66 -27.78 -2.60 5.97
N ASP A 67 -27.76 -3.92 5.85
CA ASP A 67 -28.26 -4.86 6.86
C ASP A 67 -27.26 -5.11 7.99
N THR A 68 -25.99 -5.34 7.64
CA THR A 68 -24.94 -5.78 8.57
C THR A 68 -24.15 -4.62 9.18
N LYS A 69 -24.19 -3.44 8.53
CA LYS A 69 -23.31 -2.29 8.79
C LYS A 69 -21.82 -2.61 8.64
N PHE A 70 -21.48 -3.62 7.84
CA PHE A 70 -20.10 -3.91 7.50
C PHE A 70 -19.56 -2.88 6.51
N LEU A 71 -18.33 -2.46 6.76
CA LEU A 71 -17.57 -1.58 5.89
C LEU A 71 -16.71 -2.43 4.97
N LEU A 72 -16.81 -2.15 3.68
CA LEU A 72 -16.08 -2.83 2.62
C LEU A 72 -15.36 -1.80 1.77
N LEU A 73 -14.20 -2.17 1.23
CA LEU A 73 -13.62 -1.42 0.13
C LEU A 73 -14.49 -1.61 -1.13
N THR A 74 -14.56 -0.56 -1.95
CA THR A 74 -14.99 -0.71 -3.34
C THR A 74 -13.78 -1.15 -4.18
N ASP A 75 -13.99 -1.48 -5.45
CA ASP A 75 -12.90 -1.81 -6.37
C ASP A 75 -11.88 -0.66 -6.44
N LEU A 76 -12.36 0.58 -6.51
CA LEU A 76 -11.50 1.77 -6.46
C LEU A 76 -10.75 1.90 -5.13
N GLY A 77 -11.39 1.56 -4.02
CA GLY A 77 -10.76 1.56 -2.70
C GLY A 77 -9.68 0.48 -2.56
N HIS A 78 -9.92 -0.67 -3.18
CA HIS A 78 -9.01 -1.79 -3.22
C HIS A 78 -7.75 -1.48 -4.04
N ASP A 79 -7.92 -0.99 -5.27
CA ASP A 79 -6.82 -0.53 -6.13
C ASP A 79 -5.93 0.48 -5.39
N GLU A 80 -6.55 1.41 -4.67
CA GLU A 80 -5.84 2.46 -3.95
C GLU A 80 -5.08 1.90 -2.73
N VAL A 81 -5.66 0.96 -1.99
CA VAL A 81 -4.96 0.26 -0.90
C VAL A 81 -3.76 -0.51 -1.43
N HIS A 82 -3.91 -1.24 -2.53
CA HIS A 82 -2.82 -2.02 -3.14
C HIS A 82 -1.68 -1.13 -3.61
N ARG A 83 -2.00 0.00 -4.24
CA ARG A 83 -1.03 1.03 -4.64
C ARG A 83 -0.26 1.58 -3.44
N ILE A 84 -0.96 1.89 -2.35
CA ILE A 84 -0.38 2.43 -1.12
C ILE A 84 0.53 1.41 -0.45
N LEU A 85 0.05 0.18 -0.25
CA LEU A 85 0.82 -0.91 0.36
C LEU A 85 2.09 -1.20 -0.44
N SER A 86 1.99 -1.23 -1.77
CA SER A 86 3.14 -1.42 -2.66
C SER A 86 4.18 -0.32 -2.47
N SER A 87 3.74 0.93 -2.42
CA SER A 87 4.61 2.08 -2.21
C SER A 87 5.29 2.02 -0.84
N ARG A 88 4.52 1.73 0.22
CA ARG A 88 5.06 1.54 1.59
C ARG A 88 6.12 0.44 1.62
N THR A 89 5.82 -0.72 1.04
CA THR A 89 6.73 -1.88 1.01
C THR A 89 8.03 -1.54 0.29
N LEU A 90 7.95 -0.96 -0.93
CA LEU A 90 9.14 -0.58 -1.69
C LEU A 90 9.99 0.45 -0.93
N LEU A 91 9.36 1.49 -0.39
CA LEU A 91 10.05 2.53 0.39
C LEU A 91 10.72 1.96 1.64
N PHE A 92 10.00 1.12 2.40
CA PHE A 92 10.52 0.51 3.62
C PHE A 92 11.80 -0.29 3.34
N TYR A 93 11.73 -1.23 2.39
CA TYR A 93 12.88 -2.07 2.07
C TYR A 93 14.00 -1.30 1.38
N PHE A 94 13.70 -0.29 0.58
CA PHE A 94 14.72 0.59 0.04
C PHE A 94 15.47 1.36 1.13
N LEU A 95 14.75 2.04 2.03
CA LEU A 95 15.35 2.80 3.12
C LEU A 95 16.17 1.89 4.04
N LYS A 96 15.60 0.76 4.45
CA LYS A 96 16.26 -0.19 5.34
C LYS A 96 17.47 -0.87 4.69
N ASP A 97 17.26 -1.53 3.55
CA ASP A 97 18.25 -2.47 3.01
C ASP A 97 19.26 -1.78 2.09
N PHE A 98 18.83 -0.80 1.30
CA PHE A 98 19.70 -0.13 0.31
C PHE A 98 20.35 1.13 0.86
N VAL A 99 19.60 1.94 1.62
CA VAL A 99 20.12 3.17 2.23
C VAL A 99 20.77 2.89 3.59
N GLY A 100 20.35 1.84 4.30
CA GLY A 100 20.89 1.48 5.62
C GLY A 100 20.26 2.26 6.77
N VAL A 101 19.03 2.74 6.60
CA VAL A 101 18.24 3.41 7.65
C VAL A 101 17.81 2.37 8.68
N ASP A 102 17.78 2.75 9.95
CA ASP A 102 17.24 1.92 11.04
C ASP A 102 15.80 1.46 10.74
N GLU A 103 15.44 0.25 11.17
CA GLU A 103 14.15 -0.36 10.85
C GLU A 103 12.96 0.48 11.33
N GLU A 104 13.02 1.05 12.55
CA GLU A 104 11.92 1.85 13.10
C GLU A 104 11.75 3.15 12.30
N ILE A 105 12.87 3.77 11.90
CA ILE A 105 12.87 5.00 11.10
C ILE A 105 12.38 4.69 9.68
N ALA A 106 12.84 3.61 9.05
CA ALA A 106 12.40 3.20 7.73
C ALA A 106 10.88 2.89 7.70
N ALA A 107 10.35 2.26 8.75
CA ALA A 107 8.92 2.00 8.89
C ALA A 107 8.11 3.29 9.03
N HIS A 108 8.57 4.23 9.87
CA HIS A 108 7.94 5.53 10.01
C HIS A 108 7.96 6.33 8.69
N ASP A 109 9.12 6.46 8.06
CA ASP A 109 9.29 7.30 6.88
C ASP A 109 8.55 6.75 5.66
N SER A 110 8.59 5.43 5.45
CA SER A 110 7.79 4.79 4.40
C SER A 110 6.29 5.04 4.58
N CYS A 111 5.79 5.02 5.83
CA CYS A 111 4.39 5.33 6.14
C CYS A 111 4.01 6.77 5.79
N MET A 112 4.90 7.72 6.03
CA MET A 112 4.68 9.13 5.72
C MET A 112 4.69 9.41 4.21
N MET A 113 5.45 8.63 3.45
CA MET A 113 5.71 8.88 2.02
C MET A 113 4.79 8.09 1.07
N GLU A 114 4.26 6.95 1.48
CA GLU A 114 3.56 5.98 0.61
C GLU A 114 2.50 6.57 -0.32
N HIS A 115 1.70 7.50 0.19
CA HIS A 115 0.51 8.01 -0.50
C HIS A 115 0.86 9.15 -1.46
N LEU A 116 2.05 9.72 -1.33
CA LEU A 116 2.61 10.78 -2.18
C LEU A 116 3.29 10.21 -3.42
N MET A 117 3.55 8.90 -3.46
CA MET A 117 4.23 8.26 -4.58
C MET A 117 3.28 8.16 -5.79
N SER A 118 3.68 8.76 -6.92
CA SER A 118 2.93 8.64 -8.16
C SER A 118 2.98 7.21 -8.72
N ALA A 119 1.98 6.79 -9.50
CA ALA A 119 1.96 5.48 -10.14
C ALA A 119 3.19 5.24 -11.04
N GLN A 120 3.63 6.27 -11.78
CA GLN A 120 4.83 6.18 -12.62
C GLN A 120 6.09 5.96 -11.77
N THR A 121 6.21 6.69 -10.66
CA THR A 121 7.33 6.53 -9.72
C THR A 121 7.33 5.14 -9.12
N GLY A 122 6.18 4.66 -8.61
CA GLY A 122 6.06 3.32 -8.02
C GLY A 122 6.51 2.21 -8.97
N LYS A 123 6.03 2.24 -10.23
CA LYS A 123 6.43 1.27 -11.25
C LYS A 123 7.93 1.30 -11.53
N LYS A 124 8.50 2.50 -11.76
CA LYS A 124 9.94 2.63 -12.03
C LYS A 124 10.81 2.28 -10.83
N PHE A 125 10.30 2.51 -9.63
CA PHE A 125 10.99 2.18 -8.40
C PHE A 125 11.01 0.67 -8.17
N PHE A 126 9.89 -0.02 -8.43
CA PHE A 126 9.86 -1.48 -8.48
C PHE A 126 10.87 -2.03 -9.49
N ASP A 127 10.84 -1.56 -10.75
CA ASP A 127 11.76 -2.01 -11.80
C ASP A 127 13.22 -1.83 -11.36
N PHE A 128 13.54 -0.69 -10.75
CA PHE A 128 14.87 -0.38 -10.23
C PHE A 128 15.29 -1.35 -9.12
N MET A 129 14.45 -1.54 -8.09
CA MET A 129 14.76 -2.44 -6.98
C MET A 129 14.85 -3.89 -7.44
N LYS A 130 13.94 -4.35 -8.31
CA LYS A 130 13.95 -5.70 -8.89
C LYS A 130 15.22 -5.93 -9.70
N ASN A 131 15.60 -4.99 -10.56
CA ASN A 131 16.82 -5.11 -11.34
C ASN A 131 18.06 -5.20 -10.44
N LEU A 132 18.15 -4.40 -9.38
CA LEU A 132 19.27 -4.48 -8.44
C LEU A 132 19.27 -5.80 -7.64
N ALA A 133 18.12 -6.21 -7.09
CA ALA A 133 18.01 -7.42 -6.29
C ALA A 133 18.28 -8.69 -7.13
N CYS A 134 17.71 -8.79 -8.34
CA CYS A 134 17.86 -9.97 -9.19
C CYS A 134 19.17 -9.96 -10.00
N SER A 135 19.73 -8.79 -10.31
CA SER A 135 21.08 -8.73 -10.90
C SER A 135 22.17 -9.14 -9.92
N CYS A 136 21.93 -9.18 -8.60
CA CYS A 136 22.90 -9.73 -7.65
C CYS A 136 23.17 -11.23 -7.87
N GLU A 137 22.19 -12.02 -8.35
CA GLU A 137 22.43 -13.41 -8.75
C GLU A 137 23.38 -13.53 -9.95
N ASP A 138 23.36 -12.55 -10.86
CA ASP A 138 24.27 -12.52 -12.03
C ASP A 138 25.59 -11.76 -11.75
N LEU A 139 25.60 -10.76 -10.86
CA LEU A 139 26.79 -10.06 -10.38
C LEU A 139 27.64 -10.94 -9.47
N SER A 140 27.05 -11.91 -8.76
CA SER A 140 27.81 -12.97 -8.09
C SER A 140 28.60 -13.83 -9.08
N LYS A 141 28.14 -13.93 -10.35
CA LYS A 141 28.82 -14.65 -11.44
C LYS A 141 29.80 -13.78 -12.23
N GLN A 142 29.64 -12.45 -12.21
CA GLN A 142 30.50 -11.49 -12.95
C GLN A 142 31.43 -10.63 -12.07
N GLY A 143 31.32 -10.74 -10.74
CA GLY A 143 32.38 -10.41 -9.79
C GLY A 143 32.63 -8.93 -9.49
N LYS A 144 31.73 -7.99 -9.80
CA LYS A 144 31.88 -6.59 -9.35
C LYS A 144 30.54 -5.93 -9.01
N LEU A 145 30.10 -6.08 -7.76
CA LEU A 145 29.32 -5.03 -7.11
C LEU A 145 30.25 -3.81 -6.92
N PRO A 146 29.79 -2.57 -7.14
CA PRO A 146 30.56 -1.38 -6.79
C PRO A 146 31.02 -1.45 -5.33
N GLU A 147 32.28 -1.10 -5.03
CA GLU A 147 32.75 -1.02 -3.65
C GLU A 147 31.81 -0.12 -2.83
N GLY A 148 31.24 -0.66 -1.73
CA GLY A 148 30.25 0.03 -0.89
C GLY A 148 28.79 -0.38 -1.14
N PHE A 149 28.47 -1.07 -2.24
CA PHE A 149 27.14 -1.64 -2.49
C PHE A 149 27.08 -3.10 -1.98
N ASN A 150 26.89 -3.27 -0.67
CA ASN A 150 26.73 -4.59 -0.05
C ASN A 150 25.40 -4.62 0.73
N PHE A 151 24.28 -4.61 0.00
CA PHE A 151 22.96 -4.73 0.61
C PHE A 151 22.51 -6.19 0.63
N LYS A 152 21.81 -6.57 1.71
CA LYS A 152 21.03 -7.81 1.78
C LYS A 152 19.60 -7.41 2.01
N THR A 153 18.71 -7.77 1.09
CA THR A 153 17.28 -7.55 1.26
C THR A 153 16.57 -8.85 1.59
N THR A 154 15.58 -8.77 2.48
CA THR A 154 14.66 -9.89 2.77
C THR A 154 13.43 -9.86 1.87
N LEU A 155 13.27 -8.83 1.04
CA LEU A 155 12.19 -8.75 0.05
C LEU A 155 12.59 -9.49 -1.22
N ASP A 156 11.91 -10.60 -1.52
CA ASP A 156 12.14 -11.34 -2.76
C ASP A 156 11.34 -10.71 -3.93
N LEU A 157 11.95 -9.73 -4.59
CA LEU A 157 11.37 -9.11 -5.79
C LEU A 157 11.47 -10.01 -7.03
N CYS A 158 12.20 -11.12 -6.98
CA CYS A 158 12.41 -11.98 -8.14
C CYS A 158 11.22 -12.92 -8.37
N GLU A 159 10.41 -13.21 -7.35
CA GLU A 159 9.16 -13.97 -7.45
C GLU A 159 8.09 -13.29 -8.31
N PHE A 160 8.08 -11.95 -8.37
CA PHE A 160 7.06 -11.19 -9.09
C PHE A 160 7.42 -10.99 -10.57
N LYS A 161 6.50 -11.19 -11.50
CA LYS A 161 6.76 -11.03 -12.94
C LYS A 161 7.03 -9.58 -13.33
N ASN A 162 6.27 -8.64 -12.76
CA ASN A 162 6.31 -7.21 -13.05
C ASN A 162 5.71 -6.41 -11.89
N ALA A 163 5.65 -5.09 -12.03
CA ALA A 163 5.12 -4.19 -11.00
C ALA A 163 3.63 -4.45 -10.72
N GLU A 164 2.86 -4.82 -11.74
CA GLU A 164 1.44 -5.15 -11.61
C GLU A 164 1.23 -6.39 -10.74
N ASP A 165 1.98 -7.47 -10.99
CA ASP A 165 1.97 -8.71 -10.20
C ASP A 165 2.42 -8.47 -8.74
N PHE A 166 3.37 -7.56 -8.53
CA PHE A 166 3.77 -7.12 -7.18
C PHE A 166 2.67 -6.36 -6.45
N MET A 167 1.96 -5.46 -7.15
CA MET A 167 0.85 -4.70 -6.58
C MET A 167 -0.30 -5.64 -6.17
N GLU A 168 -0.71 -6.54 -7.05
CA GLU A 168 -1.73 -7.56 -6.77
C GLU A 168 -1.29 -8.56 -5.68
N GLY A 169 0.02 -8.76 -5.53
CA GLY A 169 0.64 -9.61 -4.53
C GLY A 169 0.72 -8.99 -3.14
N GLN A 170 0.49 -7.67 -3.00
CA GLN A 170 0.30 -7.08 -1.68
C GLN A 170 -1.00 -7.66 -1.12
N LYS A 171 -0.88 -8.48 -0.06
CA LYS A 171 -2.01 -9.26 0.46
C LYS A 171 -3.27 -8.40 0.61
N GLY A 172 -4.39 -8.90 0.05
CA GLY A 172 -5.75 -8.65 0.55
C GLY A 172 -6.83 -8.05 -0.35
N ASP A 173 -6.96 -8.39 -1.63
CA ASP A 173 -8.25 -8.95 -2.08
C ASP A 173 -8.04 -9.64 -3.43
N LYS A 174 -8.11 -10.96 -3.41
CA LYS A 174 -8.19 -11.81 -4.60
C LYS A 174 -9.58 -12.45 -4.72
N TYR A 175 -10.60 -11.91 -4.05
CA TYR A 175 -11.94 -12.48 -4.00
C TYR A 175 -13.04 -11.44 -4.22
N LEU A 176 -13.05 -10.84 -5.40
CA LEU A 176 -14.30 -10.69 -6.13
C LEU A 176 -14.41 -11.86 -7.10
N ASP A 177 -14.63 -13.06 -6.58
CA ASP A 177 -15.46 -13.98 -7.36
C ASP A 177 -16.89 -13.44 -7.22
N GLU A 178 -17.30 -12.71 -8.27
CA GLU A 178 -18.68 -12.48 -8.63
C GLU A 178 -19.36 -13.84 -8.80
N ASP A 179 -19.85 -14.42 -7.70
CA ASP A 179 -20.97 -15.35 -7.67
C ASP A 179 -21.02 -15.93 -6.26
N HIS A 180 -21.97 -15.47 -5.45
CA HIS A 180 -22.84 -16.36 -4.67
C HIS A 180 -24.04 -15.56 -4.15
N HIS A 181 -25.18 -15.90 -4.74
CA HIS A 181 -26.54 -15.61 -4.32
C HIS A 181 -26.84 -15.97 -2.86
#